data_AF-A0AAW6DDR6-F1
#
_entry.id   AF-A0AAW6DDR6-F1
#
_cell.length_a   1.000
_cell.length_b   1.000
_cell.length_c   1.000
_cell.angle_alpha   90.00
_cell.angle_beta   90.00
_cell.angle_gamma   90.00
#
_symmetry.space_group_name_H-M   'P 1'
#
loop_
_entity.id
_entity.type
_entity.pdbx_description
1 polymer ?
#
loop_
_entity_poly.entity_id
_entity_poly.type
_entity_poly.pdbx_seq_one_letter_code
_entity_poly.pdbx_strand_id
1 'polypeptide(L)'
;MGGMCIVHRMQKLFQRKNRKTQLLRMNGVQKRFFASYMIMVFMMMWCTTPVLAAGDPLAVVDNLSDFIFSLIRAIGLILLGFGVVQIGLSLKSHDPSQRANGFLTLAGGVIITFAKEILDLIMV
;
A
#
# COMPACT_ATOMS: atom_id res chain seq x y z
N MET A 1 15.76 49.29 20.31
CA MET A 1 16.67 48.28 19.72
C MET A 1 16.40 46.82 20.14
N GLY A 2 15.50 46.52 21.10
CA GLY A 2 15.26 45.13 21.56
C GLY A 2 14.35 44.23 20.70
N GLY A 3 13.54 44.79 19.79
CA GLY A 3 12.57 44.01 18.99
C GLY A 3 13.18 43.14 17.88
N MET A 4 14.31 43.55 17.30
CA MET A 4 14.95 42.86 16.17
C MET A 4 15.51 41.47 16.56
N CYS A 5 15.90 41.28 17.83
CA CYS A 5 16.43 40.01 18.33
C CYS A 5 15.34 38.92 18.46
N ILE A 6 14.10 39.32 18.77
CA ILE A 6 12.97 38.40 18.93
C ILE A 6 12.51 37.90 17.57
N VAL A 7 12.38 38.78 16.58
CA VAL A 7 12.00 38.43 15.21
C VAL A 7 13.01 37.46 14.59
N HIS A 8 14.31 37.71 14.79
CA HIS A 8 15.37 36.81 14.32
C HIS A 8 15.25 35.42 14.97
N ARG A 9 14.95 35.34 16.27
CA ARG A 9 14.82 34.07 17.00
C ARG A 9 13.57 33.29 16.58
N MET A 10 12.44 33.97 16.34
CA MET A 10 11.22 33.35 15.83
C MET A 10 11.39 32.85 14.39
N GLN A 11 12.05 33.62 13.53
CA GLN A 11 12.34 33.20 12.15
C GLN A 11 13.27 31.97 12.12
N LYS A 12 14.23 31.88 13.06
CA LYS A 12 15.11 30.71 13.20
C LYS A 12 14.36 29.45 13.65
N LEU A 13 13.36 29.60 14.53
CA LEU A 13 12.49 28.49 14.96
C LEU A 13 11.54 28.05 13.85
N PHE A 14 10.98 28.99 13.07
CA PHE A 14 10.15 28.69 11.91
C PHE A 14 10.96 27.94 10.83
N GLN A 15 12.19 28.38 10.55
CA GLN A 15 13.12 27.71 9.63
C GLN A 15 13.57 26.32 10.12
N ARG A 16 13.71 26.12 11.45
CA ARG A 16 13.95 24.78 12.02
C ARG A 16 12.73 23.86 11.87
N LYS A 17 11.52 24.39 12.02
CA LYS A 17 10.27 23.62 11.82
C LYS A 17 10.08 23.23 10.36
N ASN A 18 10.35 24.14 9.42
CA ASN A 18 10.25 23.91 7.97
C ASN A 18 11.34 22.92 7.45
N ARG A 19 12.53 22.91 8.06
CA ARG A 19 13.57 21.89 7.78
C ARG A 19 13.20 20.47 8.22
N LYS A 20 12.27 20.26 9.15
CA LYS A 20 11.81 18.91 9.47
C LYS A 20 10.88 18.32 8.42
N THR A 21 10.37 19.16 7.51
CA THR A 21 9.62 18.79 6.30
C THR A 21 10.50 18.66 5.07
N GLN A 22 11.83 18.65 5.23
CA GLN A 22 12.74 18.25 4.14
C GLN A 22 12.34 16.84 3.70
N LEU A 23 12.18 16.62 2.39
CA LEU A 23 12.08 15.28 1.80
C LEU A 23 13.06 14.38 2.55
N LEU A 24 12.53 13.45 3.35
CA LEU A 24 13.36 12.48 4.05
C LEU A 24 14.04 11.68 2.94
N ARG A 25 15.31 11.98 2.69
CA ARG A 25 16.13 11.26 1.72
C ARG A 25 16.13 9.81 2.17
N MET A 26 15.28 8.98 1.56
CA MET A 26 15.16 7.57 1.89
C MET A 26 16.53 6.94 1.80
N ASN A 27 16.93 6.22 2.85
CA ASN A 27 18.17 5.46 2.83
C ASN A 27 18.14 4.51 1.63
N GLY A 28 19.30 4.18 1.04
CA GLY A 28 19.37 3.32 -0.15
C GLY A 28 18.62 1.99 0.02
N VAL A 29 18.59 1.47 1.25
CA VAL A 29 17.83 0.27 1.64
C VAL A 29 16.31 0.51 1.58
N GLN A 30 15.79 1.60 2.13
CA GLN A 30 14.36 1.93 2.05
C GLN A 30 13.91 2.13 0.60
N LYS A 31 14.76 2.74 -0.23
CA LYS A 31 14.48 2.95 -1.65
C LYS A 31 14.36 1.62 -2.40
N ARG A 32 15.20 0.64 -2.05
CA ARG A 32 15.14 -0.72 -2.59
C ARG A 32 13.88 -1.47 -2.18
N PHE A 33 13.49 -1.43 -0.90
CA PHE A 33 12.24 -2.05 -0.43
C PHE A 33 11.00 -1.43 -1.09
N PHE A 34 10.98 -0.11 -1.25
CA PHE A 34 9.87 0.56 -1.93
C PHE A 34 9.83 0.23 -3.42
N ALA A 35 10.99 0.19 -4.09
CA ALA A 35 11.08 -0.20 -5.49
C ALA A 35 10.65 -1.67 -5.70
N SER A 36 11.08 -2.60 -4.84
CA SER A 36 10.66 -4.00 -4.92
C SER A 36 9.16 -4.16 -4.67
N TYR A 37 8.60 -3.42 -3.71
CA TYR A 37 7.16 -3.39 -3.47
C TYR A 37 6.40 -2.89 -4.71
N MET A 38 6.85 -1.79 -5.31
CA MET A 38 6.23 -1.24 -6.52
C MET A 38 6.29 -2.20 -7.70
N ILE A 39 7.43 -2.87 -7.92
CA ILE A 39 7.57 -3.87 -8.99
C ILE A 39 6.64 -5.06 -8.75
N MET A 40 6.54 -5.55 -7.51
CA MET A 40 5.65 -6.66 -7.16
C MET A 40 4.18 -6.31 -7.42
N VAL A 41 3.74 -5.11 -7.02
CA VAL A 41 2.37 -4.61 -7.29
C VAL A 41 2.12 -4.46 -8.79
N PHE A 42 3.10 -3.96 -9.55
CA PHE A 42 2.97 -3.80 -11.00
C PHE A 42 2.82 -5.14 -11.73
N MET A 43 3.58 -6.16 -11.31
CA MET A 43 3.48 -7.51 -11.86
C MET A 43 2.13 -8.16 -11.56
N MET A 44 1.56 -7.92 -10.37
CA MET A 44 0.21 -8.40 -10.02
C MET A 44 -0.92 -7.73 -10.82
N MET A 45 -0.69 -6.52 -11.36
CA MET A 45 -1.70 -5.76 -12.09
C MET A 45 -1.88 -6.24 -13.54
N TRP A 46 -0.97 -7.05 -14.09
CA TRP A 46 -1.03 -7.54 -15.48
C TRP A 46 -2.04 -8.68 -15.72
N CYS A 47 -2.77 -9.12 -14.69
CA CYS A 47 -3.77 -10.19 -14.78
C CYS A 47 -5.23 -9.68 -14.90
N THR A 48 -5.48 -8.44 -15.30
CA THR A 48 -6.85 -7.96 -15.52
C THR A 48 -7.38 -8.42 -16.87
N THR A 49 -8.32 -9.37 -16.87
CA THR A 49 -9.01 -9.83 -18.07
C THR A 49 -10.11 -8.82 -18.46
N PRO A 50 -10.19 -8.40 -19.74
CA PRO A 50 -11.30 -7.58 -20.21
C PRO A 50 -12.57 -8.42 -20.26
N VAL A 51 -13.62 -7.99 -19.56
CA VAL A 51 -14.97 -8.59 -19.66
C VAL A 51 -15.60 -8.19 -20.98
N LEU A 52 -15.84 -9.18 -21.84
CA LEU A 52 -16.60 -9.05 -23.08
C LEU A 52 -17.86 -9.92 -22.98
N ALA A 53 -19.01 -9.38 -23.39
CA ALA A 53 -20.24 -10.14 -23.44
C ALA A 53 -20.20 -11.12 -24.63
N ALA A 54 -20.04 -12.41 -24.34
CA ALA A 54 -20.24 -13.48 -25.32
C ALA A 54 -21.75 -13.79 -25.45
N GLY A 55 -22.16 -14.36 -26.59
CA GLY A 55 -23.57 -14.61 -26.91
C GLY A 55 -24.27 -15.67 -26.04
N ASP A 56 -23.52 -16.41 -25.21
CA ASP A 56 -24.03 -17.53 -24.41
C ASP A 56 -24.13 -17.18 -22.90
N PRO A 57 -25.24 -17.53 -22.22
CA PRO A 57 -25.48 -17.15 -20.82
C PRO A 57 -24.42 -17.64 -19.82
N LEU A 58 -23.81 -18.81 -20.03
CA LEU A 58 -22.74 -19.32 -19.15
C LEU A 58 -21.49 -18.43 -19.24
N ALA A 59 -21.10 -18.05 -20.44
CA ALA A 59 -19.90 -17.24 -20.64
C ALA A 59 -20.05 -15.85 -19.99
N VAL A 60 -21.25 -15.28 -19.95
CA VAL A 60 -21.51 -14.02 -19.23
C VAL A 60 -21.28 -14.18 -17.72
N VAL A 61 -21.70 -15.30 -17.14
CA VAL A 61 -21.49 -15.59 -15.72
C VAL A 61 -20.00 -15.81 -15.41
N ASP A 62 -19.26 -16.50 -16.27
CA ASP A 62 -17.82 -16.72 -16.10
C ASP A 62 -17.04 -15.39 -16.17
N ASN A 63 -17.36 -14.53 -17.14
CA ASN A 63 -16.78 -13.19 -17.24
C ASN A 63 -17.12 -12.32 -16.03
N LEU A 64 -18.33 -12.44 -15.48
CA LEU A 64 -18.73 -11.74 -14.26
C LEU A 64 -17.95 -12.25 -13.04
N SER A 65 -17.77 -13.56 -12.90
CA SER A 65 -16.99 -14.17 -11.83
C SER A 65 -15.55 -13.64 -11.83
N ASP A 66 -14.90 -13.64 -12.99
CA ASP A 66 -13.56 -13.08 -13.17
C ASP A 66 -13.47 -11.59 -12.82
N PHE A 67 -14.49 -10.82 -13.18
CA PHE A 67 -14.57 -9.42 -12.80
C PHE A 67 -14.66 -9.24 -11.28
N ILE A 68 -15.53 -10.00 -10.59
CA ILE A 68 -15.64 -9.93 -9.13
C ILE A 68 -14.32 -10.34 -8.46
N PHE A 69 -13.66 -11.39 -8.93
CA PHE A 69 -12.34 -11.79 -8.43
C PHE A 69 -11.28 -10.72 -8.68
N SER A 70 -11.33 -10.01 -9.80
CA SER A 70 -10.44 -8.88 -10.08
C SER A 70 -10.66 -7.71 -9.10
N LEU A 71 -11.91 -7.43 -8.72
CA LEU A 71 -12.23 -6.40 -7.71
C LEU A 71 -11.72 -6.80 -6.32
N ILE A 72 -11.92 -8.06 -5.92
CA ILE A 72 -11.42 -8.59 -4.64
C ILE A 72 -9.88 -8.47 -4.59
N ARG A 73 -9.20 -8.86 -5.67
CA ARG A 73 -7.75 -8.73 -5.80
C ARG A 73 -7.29 -7.28 -5.68
N ALA A 74 -7.98 -6.34 -6.33
CA ALA A 74 -7.68 -4.91 -6.23
C ALA A 74 -7.83 -4.39 -4.80
N ILE A 75 -8.88 -4.82 -4.07
CA ILE A 75 -9.05 -4.49 -2.64
C ILE A 75 -7.90 -5.08 -1.80
N GLY A 76 -7.49 -6.32 -2.09
CA GLY A 76 -6.33 -6.94 -1.45
C GLY A 76 -5.05 -6.12 -1.61
N LEU A 77 -4.77 -5.60 -2.81
CA LEU A 77 -3.61 -4.75 -3.09
C LEU A 77 -3.65 -3.42 -2.31
N ILE A 78 -4.84 -2.85 -2.12
CA ILE A 78 -5.03 -1.63 -1.31
C ILE A 78 -4.74 -1.92 0.17
N LEU A 79 -5.24 -3.03 0.71
CA LEU A 79 -4.97 -3.45 2.09
C LEU A 79 -3.49 -3.74 2.30
N LEU A 80 -2.82 -4.34 1.32
CA LEU A 80 -1.38 -4.55 1.30
C LEU A 80 -0.64 -3.21 1.40
N GLY A 81 -1.01 -2.22 0.58
CA GLY A 81 -0.45 -0.87 0.65
C GLY A 81 -0.67 -0.21 2.01
N PHE A 82 -1.88 -0.32 2.57
CA PHE A 82 -2.21 0.23 3.87
C PHE A 82 -1.44 -0.46 5.01
N GLY A 83 -1.28 -1.78 4.96
CA GLY A 83 -0.49 -2.53 5.93
C GLY A 83 0.99 -2.13 5.92
N VAL A 84 1.59 -1.90 4.74
CA VAL A 84 2.98 -1.39 4.65
C VAL A 84 3.09 -0.02 5.32
N VAL A 85 2.14 0.88 5.10
CA VAL A 85 2.14 2.22 5.71
C VAL A 85 2.03 2.12 7.24
N GLN A 86 1.17 1.25 7.76
CA GLN A 86 1.05 1.02 9.20
C GLN A 86 2.37 0.52 9.81
N ILE A 87 3.01 -0.46 9.17
CA ILE A 87 4.31 -0.96 9.63
C ILE A 87 5.36 0.15 9.56
N GLY A 88 5.41 0.93 8.47
CA GLY A 88 6.34 2.05 8.31
C GLY A 88 6.21 3.12 9.40
N LEU A 89 4.97 3.45 9.80
CA LEU A 89 4.71 4.38 10.91
C LEU A 89 5.06 3.75 12.27
N SER A 90 4.74 2.47 12.46
CA SER A 90 5.02 1.73 13.70
C SER A 90 6.52 1.56 14.01
N LEU A 91 7.37 1.62 12.98
CA LEU A 91 8.83 1.62 13.13
C LEU A 91 9.32 2.95 13.75
N LYS A 92 8.62 4.06 13.51
CA LYS A 92 8.93 5.37 14.09
C LYS A 92 8.44 5.48 15.54
N SER A 93 7.32 4.86 15.87
CA SER A 93 6.63 5.04 17.17
C SER A 93 7.07 4.05 18.25
N HIS A 94 7.81 3.00 17.91
CA HIS A 94 8.21 1.91 18.83
C HIS A 94 7.04 1.14 19.50
N ASP A 95 5.79 1.44 19.12
CA ASP A 95 4.59 0.81 19.65
C ASP A 95 4.38 -0.61 19.09
N PRO A 96 4.36 -1.65 19.95
CA PRO A 96 4.22 -3.04 19.52
C PRO A 96 2.84 -3.34 18.91
N SER A 97 1.78 -2.64 19.34
CA SER A 97 0.43 -2.81 18.82
C SER A 97 0.28 -2.32 17.37
N GLN A 98 0.93 -1.21 17.00
CA GLN A 98 0.93 -0.72 15.61
C GLN A 98 1.68 -1.66 14.67
N ARG A 99 2.75 -2.30 15.17
CA ARG A 99 3.49 -3.32 14.42
C ARG A 99 2.59 -4.54 14.19
N ALA A 100 1.96 -5.05 15.24
CA ALA A 100 1.08 -6.22 15.15
C ALA A 100 -0.12 -6.00 14.21
N ASN A 101 -0.79 -4.85 14.31
CA ASN A 101 -1.95 -4.52 13.45
C ASN A 101 -1.54 -4.29 11.99
N GLY A 102 -0.38 -3.66 11.75
CA GLY A 102 0.19 -3.52 10.42
C GLY A 102 0.52 -4.88 9.78
N PHE A 103 1.12 -5.80 10.55
CA PHE A 103 1.41 -7.16 10.09
C PHE A 103 0.14 -7.99 9.83
N LEU A 104 -0.87 -7.89 10.68
CA LEU A 104 -2.16 -8.55 10.47
C LEU A 104 -2.85 -8.04 9.19
N THR A 105 -2.83 -6.72 8.97
CA THR A 105 -3.40 -6.11 7.76
C THR A 105 -2.64 -6.57 6.51
N LEU A 106 -1.31 -6.66 6.59
CA LEU A 106 -0.48 -7.20 5.50
C LEU A 106 -0.81 -8.66 5.19
N ALA A 107 -0.88 -9.52 6.21
CA ALA A 107 -1.19 -10.94 6.03
C ALA A 107 -2.60 -11.12 5.41
N GLY A 108 -3.59 -10.38 5.91
CA GLY A 108 -4.93 -10.37 5.33
C GLY A 108 -4.95 -9.87 3.89
N GLY A 109 -4.22 -8.78 3.60
CA GLY A 109 -4.09 -8.25 2.24
C GLY A 109 -3.50 -9.28 1.27
N VAL A 110 -2.45 -10.00 1.67
CA VAL A 110 -1.83 -11.07 0.87
C VAL A 110 -2.83 -12.21 0.60
N ILE A 111 -3.53 -12.70 1.62
CA ILE A 111 -4.51 -13.79 1.44
C ILE A 111 -5.64 -13.35 0.49
N ILE A 112 -6.15 -12.13 0.66
CA ILE A 112 -7.22 -11.59 -0.20
C ILE A 112 -6.74 -11.42 -1.65
N THR A 113 -5.49 -10.98 -1.88
CA THR A 113 -4.95 -10.84 -3.25
C THR A 113 -4.83 -12.16 -4.00
N PHE A 114 -4.73 -13.28 -3.29
CA PHE A 114 -4.61 -14.62 -3.87
C PHE A 114 -5.88 -15.45 -3.71
N ALA A 115 -7.01 -14.84 -3.32
CA ALA A 115 -8.23 -15.57 -2.99
C ALA A 115 -8.74 -16.42 -4.16
N LYS A 116 -8.66 -15.91 -5.40
CA LYS A 116 -9.04 -16.67 -6.61
C LYS A 116 -8.11 -17.86 -6.81
N GLU A 117 -6.80 -17.64 -6.78
CA GLU A 117 -5.79 -18.67 -6.99
C GLU A 117 -5.88 -19.79 -5.94
N ILE A 118 -6.21 -19.44 -4.69
CA ILE A 118 -6.44 -20.42 -3.61
C ILE A 118 -7.73 -21.22 -3.87
N LEU A 119 -8.80 -20.56 -4.34
CA LEU A 119 -10.06 -21.23 -4.65
C LEU A 119 -9.90 -22.22 -5.81
N ASP A 120 -9.20 -21.80 -6.87
CA ASP A 120 -8.90 -22.63 -8.04
C ASP A 120 -8.00 -23.82 -7.66
N LEU A 121 -7.08 -23.64 -6.70
CA LEU A 121 -6.20 -24.71 -6.19
C LEU A 121 -6.96 -25.78 -5.40
N ILE A 122 -8.01 -25.39 -4.66
CA ILE A 122 -8.83 -26.31 -3.85
C ILE A 122 -9.90 -26.99 -4.69
N MET A 123 -10.43 -26.31 -5.72
CA MET A 123 -11.38 -26.89 -6.67
C MET A 123 -10.74 -27.80 -7.74
N VAL A 124 -9.42 -27.97 -7.70
CA VAL A 124 -8.66 -28.88 -8.58
C VAL A 124 -8.81 -30.35 -8.19
#